data_AF-A0A654BXY1-F1
#
_entry.id   AF-A0A654BXY1-F1
#
_cell.length_a   1.000
_cell.length_b   1.000
_cell.length_c   1.000
_cell.angle_alpha   90.00
_cell.angle_beta   90.00
_cell.angle_gamma   90.00
#
_symmetry.space_group_name_H-M   'P 1'
#
loop_
_entity.id
_entity.type
_entity.pdbx_description
1 polymer ?
#
loop_
_entity_poly.entity_id
_entity_poly.type
_entity_poly.pdbx_seq_one_letter_code
_entity_poly.pdbx_strand_id
1 'polypeptide(L)'
;MDVRDRVLSESIPQLVTQLATDARDVAKAEIALAKARALFAVTRYKAAAIRFAIAGVLGLAALIALLVGAILSLATLIGPGWATLAVVGVVLLIAALLALSGKSALRAGPGA
;
A
#
# COMPACT_ATOMS: atom_id res chain seq x y z
N MET A 1 -26.38 -52.53 -34.00
CA MET A 1 -25.39 -51.86 -33.14
C MET A 1 -26.13 -50.76 -32.41
N ASP A 2 -26.62 -51.09 -31.22
CA ASP A 2 -27.57 -50.29 -30.47
C ASP A 2 -26.87 -49.07 -29.87
N VAL A 3 -27.47 -47.88 -30.00
CA VAL A 3 -26.90 -46.63 -29.48
C VAL A 3 -26.83 -46.68 -27.94
N ARG A 4 -27.68 -47.51 -27.31
CA ARG A 4 -27.65 -47.80 -25.86
C ARG A 4 -26.33 -48.39 -25.39
N ASP A 5 -25.71 -49.29 -26.16
CA ASP A 5 -24.49 -49.98 -25.71
C ASP A 5 -23.31 -49.02 -25.64
N ARG A 6 -23.20 -48.05 -26.56
CA ARG A 6 -22.17 -46.99 -26.55
C ARG A 6 -22.28 -46.07 -25.34
N VAL A 7 -23.50 -45.68 -24.97
CA VAL A 7 -23.77 -44.81 -23.81
C VAL A 7 -23.56 -45.55 -22.49
N LEU A 8 -23.77 -46.87 -22.46
CA LEU A 8 -23.45 -47.69 -21.30
C LEU A 8 -21.95 -48.03 -21.21
N SER A 9 -21.21 -48.02 -22.34
CA SER A 9 -19.75 -48.18 -22.32
C SER A 9 -19.04 -46.95 -21.76
N GLU A 10 -19.52 -45.74 -22.10
CA GLU A 10 -19.15 -44.52 -21.38
C GLU A 10 -20.01 -44.40 -20.11
N SER A 11 -19.71 -45.29 -19.18
CA SER A 11 -20.49 -45.56 -17.97
C SER A 11 -20.78 -44.26 -17.20
N ILE A 12 -22.04 -44.04 -16.76
CA ILE A 12 -22.44 -42.93 -15.85
C ILE A 12 -21.45 -42.70 -14.67
N PRO A 13 -20.89 -43.75 -14.03
CA PRO A 13 -19.79 -43.61 -13.06
C PRO A 13 -18.56 -42.83 -13.57
N GLN A 14 -18.23 -42.98 -14.84
CA GLN A 14 -17.10 -42.34 -15.52
C GLN A 14 -17.35 -40.84 -15.73
N LEU A 15 -18.58 -40.43 -16.05
CA LEU A 15 -18.99 -39.02 -16.15
C LEU A 15 -18.97 -38.32 -14.79
N VAL A 16 -19.42 -38.99 -13.72
CA VAL A 16 -19.34 -38.45 -12.36
C VAL A 16 -17.89 -38.32 -11.90
N THR A 17 -17.04 -39.28 -12.26
CA THR A 17 -15.60 -39.24 -11.97
C THR A 17 -14.90 -38.12 -12.75
N GLN A 18 -15.26 -37.91 -14.02
CA GLN A 18 -14.78 -36.78 -14.82
C GLN A 18 -15.25 -35.45 -14.23
N LEU A 19 -16.52 -35.30 -13.89
CA LEU A 19 -17.05 -34.06 -13.31
C LEU A 19 -16.40 -33.73 -11.96
N ALA A 20 -16.14 -34.73 -11.12
CA ALA A 20 -15.40 -34.56 -9.86
C ALA A 20 -13.93 -34.16 -10.09
N THR A 21 -13.32 -34.66 -11.17
CA THR A 21 -11.96 -34.28 -11.59
C THR A 21 -11.94 -32.85 -12.11
N ASP A 22 -12.87 -32.49 -12.98
CA ASP A 22 -13.01 -31.14 -13.55
C ASP A 22 -13.28 -30.11 -12.46
N ALA A 23 -14.16 -30.41 -11.49
CA ALA A 23 -14.42 -29.54 -10.35
C ALA A 23 -13.16 -29.28 -9.50
N ARG A 24 -12.32 -30.32 -9.30
CA ARG A 24 -11.04 -30.16 -8.61
C ARG A 24 -10.07 -29.32 -9.42
N ASP A 25 -10.04 -29.47 -10.74
CA ASP A 25 -9.12 -28.72 -11.60
C ASP A 25 -9.52 -27.25 -11.74
N VAL A 26 -10.82 -26.95 -11.78
CA VAL A 26 -11.35 -25.58 -11.68
C VAL A 26 -10.99 -24.95 -10.33
N ALA A 27 -11.16 -25.67 -9.21
CA ALA A 27 -10.79 -25.17 -7.90
C ALA A 27 -9.29 -24.86 -7.80
N LYS A 28 -8.42 -25.71 -8.35
CA LYS A 28 -6.98 -25.44 -8.45
C LYS A 28 -6.68 -24.20 -9.30
N ALA A 29 -7.40 -24.02 -10.41
CA ALA A 29 -7.23 -22.87 -11.29
C ALA A 29 -7.63 -21.55 -10.62
N GLU A 30 -8.72 -21.53 -9.83
CA GLU A 30 -9.11 -20.35 -9.06
C GLU A 30 -8.09 -19.99 -7.98
N ILE A 31 -7.54 -21.00 -7.29
CA ILE A 31 -6.45 -20.81 -6.31
C ILE A 31 -5.21 -20.23 -7.02
N ALA A 32 -4.84 -20.79 -8.18
CA ALA A 32 -3.72 -20.30 -8.97
C ALA A 32 -3.95 -18.86 -9.46
N LEU A 33 -5.17 -18.53 -9.87
CA LEU A 33 -5.56 -17.20 -10.33
C LEU A 33 -5.57 -16.19 -9.18
N ALA A 34 -6.10 -16.55 -8.01
CA ALA A 34 -6.05 -15.72 -6.81
C ALA A 34 -4.60 -15.44 -6.40
N LYS A 35 -3.74 -16.48 -6.42
CA LYS A 35 -2.31 -16.36 -6.16
C LYS A 35 -1.62 -15.44 -7.17
N ALA A 36 -1.93 -15.57 -8.47
CA ALA A 36 -1.38 -14.73 -9.52
C ALA A 36 -1.81 -13.27 -9.36
N ARG A 37 -3.08 -13.00 -9.04
CA ARG A 37 -3.58 -11.64 -8.74
C ARG A 37 -2.88 -11.02 -7.54
N ALA A 38 -2.69 -11.79 -6.48
CA ALA A 38 -1.97 -11.33 -5.29
C ALA A 38 -0.51 -10.95 -5.63
N LEU A 39 0.20 -11.80 -6.38
CA LEU A 39 1.56 -11.52 -6.81
C LEU A 39 1.64 -10.31 -7.77
N PHE A 40 0.70 -10.19 -8.71
CA PHE A 40 0.62 -9.04 -9.62
C PHE A 40 0.38 -7.72 -8.89
N ALA A 41 -0.46 -7.72 -7.85
CA ALA A 41 -0.66 -6.55 -7.00
C ALA A 41 0.65 -6.17 -6.31
N VAL A 42 1.33 -7.13 -5.68
CA VAL A 42 2.60 -6.89 -4.98
C VAL A 42 3.67 -6.35 -5.92
N THR A 43 3.84 -6.91 -7.11
CA THR A 43 4.86 -6.46 -8.06
C THR A 43 4.59 -5.05 -8.58
N ARG A 44 3.32 -4.67 -8.77
CA ARG A 44 2.95 -3.30 -9.14
C ARG A 44 3.26 -2.28 -8.04
N TYR A 45 2.96 -2.61 -6.78
CA TYR A 45 3.19 -1.69 -5.67
C TYR A 45 4.64 -1.69 -5.16
N LYS A 46 5.44 -2.73 -5.43
CA LYS A 46 6.84 -2.81 -5.00
C LYS A 46 7.66 -1.60 -5.45
N ALA A 47 7.57 -1.24 -6.74
CA ALA A 47 8.34 -0.11 -7.28
C ALA A 47 7.85 1.23 -6.70
N ALA A 48 6.54 1.37 -6.45
CA ALA A 48 5.99 2.55 -5.79
C ALA A 48 6.47 2.64 -4.34
N ALA A 49 6.42 1.54 -3.58
CA ALA A 49 6.88 1.48 -2.19
C ALA A 49 8.36 1.84 -2.04
N ILE A 50 9.22 1.31 -2.92
CA ILE A 50 10.66 1.65 -2.91
C ILE A 50 10.87 3.14 -3.19
N ARG A 51 10.21 3.69 -4.22
CA ARG A 51 10.31 5.12 -4.54
C ARG A 51 9.80 5.99 -3.39
N PHE A 52 8.71 5.60 -2.75
CA PHE A 52 8.15 6.31 -1.60
C PHE A 52 9.07 6.26 -0.38
N ALA A 53 9.72 5.11 -0.13
CA ALA A 53 10.71 4.98 0.93
C ALA A 53 11.91 5.92 0.68
N ILE A 54 12.47 5.91 -0.53
CA ILE A 54 13.58 6.79 -0.91
C ILE A 54 13.16 8.27 -0.80
N ALA A 55 11.98 8.63 -1.34
CA ALA A 55 11.45 9.98 -1.25
C ALA A 55 11.23 10.43 0.19
N GLY A 56 10.75 9.54 1.06
CA GLY A 56 10.58 9.81 2.49
C GLY A 56 11.91 10.09 3.20
N VAL A 57 12.93 9.27 2.95
CA VAL A 57 14.27 9.46 3.52
C VAL A 57 14.90 10.76 3.01
N LEU A 58 14.86 11.01 1.70
CA LEU A 58 15.40 12.23 1.10
C LEU A 58 14.64 13.48 1.56
N GLY A 59 13.32 13.41 1.67
CA GLY A 59 12.49 14.49 2.18
C GLY A 59 12.82 14.82 3.64
N LEU A 60 13.01 13.80 4.49
CA LEU A 60 13.45 13.99 5.87
C LEU A 60 14.84 14.63 5.95
N ALA A 61 15.80 14.13 5.16
CA ALA A 61 17.15 14.68 5.10
C ALA A 61 17.15 16.15 4.63
N ALA A 62 16.38 16.46 3.59
CA ALA A 62 16.22 17.82 3.07
C ALA A 62 15.57 18.75 4.10
N LEU A 63 14.56 18.28 4.84
CA LEU A 63 13.93 19.06 5.90
C LEU A 63 14.92 19.38 7.01
N ILE A 64 15.70 18.40 7.48
CA ILE A 64 16.75 18.62 8.50
C ILE A 64 17.78 19.63 8.00
N ALA A 65 18.28 19.47 6.79
CA ALA A 65 19.25 20.40 6.19
C ALA A 65 18.68 21.82 6.05
N LEU A 66 17.41 21.95 5.67
CA LEU A 66 16.72 23.24 5.56
C LEU A 66 16.57 23.92 6.94
N LEU A 67 16.22 23.16 7.99
CA LEU A 67 16.12 23.68 9.35
C LEU A 67 17.49 24.15 9.86
N VAL A 68 18.54 23.35 9.66
CA VAL A 68 19.90 23.73 10.04
C VAL A 68 20.34 24.97 9.26
N GLY A 69 20.12 25.01 7.95
CA GLY A 69 20.44 26.17 7.11
C GLY A 69 19.70 27.44 7.55
N ALA A 70 18.41 27.33 7.88
CA ALA A 70 17.62 28.43 8.40
C ALA A 70 18.15 28.95 9.74
N ILE A 71 18.48 28.03 10.67
CA ILE A 71 19.07 28.38 11.97
C ILE A 71 20.40 29.10 11.77
N LEU A 72 21.30 28.56 10.95
CA LEU A 72 22.62 29.17 10.72
C LEU A 72 22.50 30.54 10.05
N SER A 73 21.60 30.67 9.06
CA SER A 73 21.34 31.94 8.39
C SER A 73 20.83 32.98 9.39
N LEU A 74 19.84 32.62 10.20
CA LEU A 74 19.23 33.54 11.16
C LEU A 74 20.13 33.82 12.37
N ALA A 75 21.00 32.87 12.75
CA ALA A 75 21.98 33.02 13.81
C ALA A 75 22.96 34.17 13.54
N THR A 76 23.23 34.49 12.26
CA THR A 76 24.06 35.65 11.90
C THR A 76 23.42 37.01 12.22
N LEU A 77 22.09 37.06 12.34
CA LEU A 77 21.33 38.30 12.59
C LEU A 77 20.99 38.47 14.08
N ILE A 78 20.49 37.42 14.73
CA ILE A 78 19.91 37.50 16.09
C ILE A 78 20.63 36.63 17.13
N GLY A 79 21.74 36.00 16.73
CA GLY A 79 22.51 35.08 17.56
C GLY A 79 21.94 33.65 17.57
N PRO A 80 22.78 32.63 17.92
CA PRO A 80 22.42 31.23 17.74
C PRO A 80 21.23 30.78 18.60
N GLY A 81 21.13 31.26 19.84
CA GLY A 81 20.07 30.84 20.78
C GLY A 81 18.68 31.34 20.38
N TRP A 82 18.57 32.58 19.91
CA TRP A 82 17.29 33.13 19.46
C TRP A 82 16.87 32.58 18.10
N ALA A 83 17.83 32.30 17.22
CA ALA A 83 17.59 31.67 15.93
C ALA A 83 16.99 30.27 16.08
N THR A 84 17.56 29.42 16.95
CA THR A 84 17.02 28.07 17.20
C THR A 84 15.62 28.13 17.79
N LEU A 85 15.39 29.01 18.78
CA LEU A 85 14.08 29.18 19.41
C LEU A 85 13.01 29.61 18.39
N ALA A 86 13.32 30.59 17.54
CA ALA A 86 12.41 31.09 16.52
C ALA A 86 12.05 30.01 15.48
N VAL A 87 13.05 29.32 14.92
CA VAL A 87 12.83 28.28 13.91
C VAL A 87 12.04 27.10 14.50
N VAL A 88 12.42 26.61 15.68
CA VAL A 88 11.70 25.51 16.35
C VAL A 88 10.27 25.93 16.70
N GLY A 89 10.07 27.16 17.19
CA GLY A 89 8.76 27.69 17.50
C GLY A 89 7.82 27.70 16.28
N VAL A 90 8.30 28.17 15.13
CA VAL A 90 7.53 28.17 13.87
C VAL A 90 7.19 26.74 13.43
N VAL A 91 8.15 25.82 13.47
CA VAL A 91 7.93 24.43 13.08
C VAL A 91 6.91 23.74 13.99
N LEU A 92 6.99 23.96 15.31
CA LEU A 92 6.02 23.42 16.26
C LEU A 92 4.62 23.99 16.07
N LEU A 93 4.49 25.28 15.73
CA LEU A 93 3.21 25.88 15.39
C LEU A 93 2.60 25.21 14.15
N ILE A 94 3.39 25.03 13.09
CA ILE A 94 2.94 24.32 11.88
C ILE A 94 2.51 22.89 12.23
N ALA A 95 3.32 22.16 13.00
CA ALA A 95 3.00 20.80 13.43
C ALA A 95 1.70 20.73 14.24
N ALA A 96 1.46 21.69 15.14
CA ALA A 96 0.23 21.79 15.91
C ALA A 96 -0.99 22.03 15.02
N LEU A 97 -0.89 22.95 14.05
CA LEU A 97 -1.98 23.22 13.09
C LEU A 97 -2.30 21.99 12.23
N LEU A 98 -1.28 21.28 11.75
CA LEU A 98 -1.45 20.04 11.00
C LEU A 98 -2.11 18.95 11.87
N ALA A 99 -1.68 18.80 13.12
CA ALA A 99 -2.26 17.83 14.05
C ALA A 99 -3.74 18.13 14.34
N LEU A 100 -4.11 19.41 14.51
CA LEU A 100 -5.49 19.83 14.70
C LEU A 100 -6.35 19.58 13.46
N SER A 101 -5.82 19.83 12.27
CA SER A 101 -6.49 19.57 10.99
C SER A 101 -6.65 18.07 10.72
N GLY A 102 -5.65 17.26 11.07
CA GLY A 102 -5.76 15.80 10.99
C GLY A 102 -6.81 15.25 11.95
N LYS A 103 -6.92 15.82 13.15
CA LYS A 103 -7.95 15.44 14.13
C LYS A 103 -9.36 15.74 13.65
N SER A 104 -9.59 16.82 12.89
CA SER A 104 -10.92 17.10 12.32
C SER A 104 -11.27 16.11 11.20
N ALA A 105 -10.30 15.73 10.36
CA ALA A 105 -10.50 14.71 9.31
C ALA A 105 -10.81 13.32 9.88
N LEU A 106 -10.20 12.94 11.01
CA LEU A 106 -10.49 11.67 11.68
C LEU A 106 -11.83 11.67 12.45
N ARG A 107 -12.32 12.85 12.85
CA ARG A 107 -13.62 13.01 13.52
C ARG A 107 -14.80 13.09 12.54
N ALA A 108 -14.56 13.56 11.32
CA ALA A 108 -15.49 13.43 10.20
C ALA A 108 -15.41 12.01 9.63
N GLY A 109 -15.91 11.03 10.40
CA GLY A 109 -15.99 9.65 9.93
C GLY A 109 -16.81 9.55 8.64
N PRO A 110 -16.56 8.55 7.77
CA PRO A 110 -17.24 8.40 6.48
C PRO A 110 -18.76 8.26 6.68
N GLY A 111 -19.50 9.34 6.46
CA GLY A 111 -20.95 9.37 6.69
C GLY A 111 -21.60 10.73 6.94
N ALA A 112 -20.88 11.84 6.77
CA ALA A 112 -21.49 13.17 6.61
C ALA A 112 -21.60 13.52 5.12
#